data_AF-A0A5J6ZBD1-F1
#
_entry.id   AF-A0A5J6ZBD1-F1
#
_cell.length_a   1.000
_cell.length_b   1.000
_cell.length_c   1.000
_cell.angle_alpha   90.00
_cell.angle_beta   90.00
_cell.angle_gamma   90.00
#
_symmetry.space_group_name_H-M   'P 1'
#
loop_
_entity.id
_entity.type
_entity.pdbx_description
1 polymer ?
#
loop_
_entity_poly.entity_id
_entity_poly.type
_entity_poly.pdbx_seq_one_letter_code
_entity_poly.pdbx_strand_id
1 'polypeptide(L)'
;MPQRIGQARARLLVNPHDRAVPPSPLSMTVQRLLVGLFVLFVATAAVLFFLEHWRRGTVMLGGSLIYLGVTRWLVDSKIMGVLAVRSRKFDSSFTIILGMAMLWLALSVDPLGS
;
A
#
# COMPACT_ATOMS: atom_id res chain seq x y z
N MET A 1 -21.55 25.38 -15.81
CA MET A 1 -21.41 25.31 -14.33
C MET A 1 -20.89 23.97 -13.74
N PRO A 2 -21.13 22.76 -14.28
CA PRO A 2 -20.69 21.50 -13.62
C PRO A 2 -19.16 21.30 -13.57
N GLN A 3 -18.41 21.85 -14.53
CA GLN A 3 -16.94 21.73 -14.56
C GLN A 3 -16.24 22.39 -13.35
N ARG A 4 -16.79 23.49 -12.79
CA ARG A 4 -16.21 24.15 -11.61
C ARG A 4 -16.33 23.30 -10.36
N ILE A 5 -17.45 22.58 -10.19
CA ILE A 5 -17.68 21.69 -9.05
C ILE A 5 -16.71 20.49 -9.10
N GLY A 6 -16.51 19.92 -10.30
CA GLY A 6 -15.55 18.81 -10.49
C GLY A 6 -14.11 19.19 -10.15
N GLN A 7 -13.67 20.39 -10.56
CA GLN A 7 -12.31 20.88 -10.25
C GLN A 7 -12.13 21.20 -8.77
N ALA A 8 -13.14 21.78 -8.11
CA ALA A 8 -13.11 22.03 -6.68
C ALA A 8 -12.98 20.73 -5.88
N ARG A 9 -13.79 19.71 -6.22
CA ARG A 9 -13.70 18.37 -5.61
C ARG A 9 -12.34 17.72 -5.86
N ALA A 10 -11.83 17.78 -7.09
CA ALA A 10 -10.52 17.21 -7.41
C ALA A 10 -9.39 17.83 -6.58
N ARG A 11 -9.43 19.15 -6.33
CA ARG A 11 -8.47 19.85 -5.46
C ARG A 11 -8.57 19.42 -4.00
N LEU A 12 -9.78 19.16 -3.50
CA LEU A 12 -10.01 18.69 -2.13
C LEU A 12 -9.47 17.26 -1.91
N LEU A 13 -9.46 16.42 -2.94
CA LEU A 13 -8.96 15.05 -2.89
C LEU A 13 -7.43 14.95 -3.05
N VAL A 14 -6.73 16.05 -3.33
CA VAL A 14 -5.27 16.05 -3.41
C VAL A 14 -4.70 15.99 -2.00
N ASN A 15 -3.86 14.99 -1.75
CA ASN A 15 -3.13 14.88 -0.48
C ASN A 15 -2.34 16.17 -0.20
N PRO A 16 -2.67 16.95 0.85
CA PRO A 16 -1.98 18.19 1.16
C PRO A 16 -0.50 18.01 1.49
N HIS A 17 -0.12 16.83 2.00
CA HIS A 17 1.24 16.55 2.44
C HIS A 17 2.21 16.25 1.30
N ASP A 18 1.71 15.97 0.09
CA ASP A 18 2.53 15.61 -1.07
C ASP A 18 2.57 16.72 -2.14
N ARG A 19 2.11 17.93 -1.83
CA ARG A 19 2.07 19.05 -2.80
C ARG A 19 3.44 19.42 -3.38
N ALA A 20 4.51 19.20 -2.62
CA ALA A 20 5.88 19.48 -3.04
C ALA A 20 6.60 18.26 -3.65
N VAL A 21 5.93 17.13 -3.78
CA VAL A 21 6.51 15.90 -4.34
C VAL A 21 6.53 16.00 -5.87
N PRO A 22 7.67 15.80 -6.53
CA PRO A 22 7.73 15.77 -7.99
C PRO A 22 6.91 14.59 -8.52
N PRO A 23 6.26 14.74 -9.69
CA PRO A 23 5.50 13.66 -10.30
C PRO A 23 6.41 12.47 -10.61
N SER A 24 5.84 11.27 -10.50
CA SER A 24 6.55 10.04 -10.84
C SER A 24 6.93 10.01 -12.32
N PRO A 25 8.14 9.50 -12.67
CA PRO A 25 8.53 9.29 -14.07
C PRO A 25 7.81 8.09 -14.70
N LEU A 26 7.10 7.26 -13.90
CA LEU A 26 6.44 6.07 -14.39
C LEU A 26 5.11 6.39 -15.09
N SER A 27 4.81 5.63 -16.14
CA SER A 27 3.53 5.76 -16.84
C SER A 27 2.35 5.42 -15.92
N MET A 28 1.20 6.04 -16.17
CA MET A 28 -0.01 5.82 -15.37
C MET A 28 -0.44 4.35 -15.33
N THR A 29 -0.21 3.59 -16.41
CA THR A 29 -0.50 2.15 -16.46
C THR A 29 0.39 1.37 -15.50
N VAL A 30 1.70 1.63 -15.51
CA VAL A 30 2.64 0.98 -14.59
C VAL A 30 2.27 1.29 -13.14
N GLN A 31 1.98 2.56 -12.84
CA GLN A 31 1.54 2.97 -11.51
C GLN A 31 0.28 2.22 -11.04
N ARG A 32 -0.72 2.04 -11.92
CA ARG A 32 -1.93 1.25 -11.61
C ARG A 32 -1.66 -0.23 -11.43
N LEU A 33 -0.76 -0.81 -12.24
CA LEU A 33 -0.37 -2.21 -12.11
C LEU A 33 0.34 -2.46 -10.77
N LEU A 34 1.19 -1.53 -10.34
CA LEU A 34 1.84 -1.59 -9.04
C LEU A 34 0.81 -1.58 -7.88
N VAL A 35 -0.18 -0.69 -7.94
CA VAL A 35 -1.28 -0.68 -6.95
C VAL A 35 -2.13 -1.96 -7.04
N GLY A 36 -2.42 -2.44 -8.25
CA GLY A 36 -3.16 -3.69 -8.44
C GLY A 36 -2.44 -4.91 -7.87
N LEU A 37 -1.11 -4.95 -7.98
CA LEU A 37 -0.28 -6.01 -7.39
C LEU A 37 -0.33 -5.98 -5.86
N PHE A 38 -0.33 -4.79 -5.25
CA PHE A 38 -0.54 -4.66 -3.80
C PHE A 38 -1.90 -5.26 -3.37
N VAL A 39 -2.97 -4.92 -4.09
CA VAL A 39 -4.31 -5.47 -3.81
C VAL A 39 -4.33 -7.00 -3.95
N LEU A 40 -3.64 -7.53 -4.96
CA LEU A 40 -3.50 -8.97 -5.15
C LEU A 40 -2.79 -9.65 -3.98
N PHE A 41 -1.71 -9.07 -3.45
CA PHE A 41 -1.03 -9.61 -2.27
C PHE A 41 -1.93 -9.63 -1.04
N VAL A 42 -2.68 -8.56 -0.79
CA VAL A 42 -3.64 -8.50 0.34
C VAL A 42 -4.76 -9.52 0.16
N ALA A 43 -5.32 -9.65 -1.04
CA ALA A 43 -6.33 -10.66 -1.33
C ALA A 43 -5.80 -12.08 -1.13
N THR A 44 -4.56 -12.34 -1.54
CA THR A 44 -3.91 -13.64 -1.34
C THR A 44 -3.70 -13.92 0.15
N ALA A 45 -3.28 -12.92 0.93
CA ALA A 45 -3.17 -13.05 2.38
C ALA A 45 -4.53 -13.37 3.03
N ALA A 46 -5.60 -12.68 2.61
CA ALA A 46 -6.95 -12.96 3.09
C ALA A 46 -7.35 -14.42 2.79
N VAL A 47 -7.13 -14.90 1.56
CA VAL A 47 -7.39 -16.32 1.20
C VAL A 47 -6.58 -17.27 2.10
N LEU A 48 -5.31 -16.99 2.37
CA LEU A 48 -4.50 -17.82 3.26
C LEU A 48 -5.04 -17.83 4.69
N PHE A 49 -5.57 -16.72 5.20
CA PHE A 49 -6.25 -16.69 6.49
C PHE A 49 -7.54 -17.52 6.49
N PHE A 50 -8.35 -17.44 5.43
CA PHE A 50 -9.54 -18.28 5.27
C PHE A 50 -9.23 -19.78 5.19
N LEU A 51 -8.04 -20.14 4.68
CA LEU A 51 -7.56 -21.53 4.62
C LEU A 51 -6.81 -21.96 5.89
N GLU A 52 -6.93 -21.21 6.99
CA GLU A 52 -6.26 -21.47 8.28
C GLU A 52 -4.72 -21.51 8.19
N HIS A 53 -4.15 -20.97 7.10
CA HIS A 53 -2.71 -20.84 6.91
C HIS A 53 -2.20 -19.52 7.52
N TRP A 54 -2.48 -19.31 8.81
CA TRP A 54 -2.24 -18.03 9.49
C TRP A 54 -0.81 -17.52 9.30
N ARG A 55 0.21 -18.40 9.40
CA ARG A 55 1.62 -18.01 9.28
C ARG A 55 1.96 -17.52 7.87
N ARG A 56 1.53 -18.26 6.84
CA ARG A 56 1.73 -17.86 5.44
C ARG A 56 0.93 -16.60 5.10
N GLY A 57 -0.30 -16.48 5.64
CA GLY A 57 -1.13 -15.28 5.52
C GLY A 57 -0.46 -14.05 6.12
N THR A 58 0.09 -14.15 7.33
CA THR A 58 0.82 -13.05 7.99
C THR A 58 2.11 -12.69 7.24
N VAL A 59 2.85 -13.68 6.72
CA VAL A 59 4.01 -13.41 5.85
C VAL A 59 3.60 -12.64 4.60
N MET A 60 2.55 -13.09 3.92
CA MET A 60 2.05 -12.43 2.71
C MET A 60 1.55 -11.00 2.99
N LEU A 61 0.79 -10.82 4.08
CA LEU A 61 0.30 -9.50 4.48
C LEU A 61 1.44 -8.57 4.90
N GLY A 62 2.40 -9.05 5.70
CA GLY A 62 3.58 -8.28 6.10
C GLY A 62 4.43 -7.87 4.90
N GLY A 63 4.68 -8.80 3.97
CA GLY A 63 5.35 -8.52 2.70
C GLY A 63 4.60 -7.49 1.86
N SER A 64 3.26 -7.55 1.83
CA SER A 64 2.45 -6.56 1.10
C SER A 64 2.57 -5.15 1.68
N LEU A 65 2.73 -5.00 3.01
CA LEU A 65 2.91 -3.70 3.65
C LEU A 65 4.31 -3.11 3.37
N ILE A 66 5.35 -3.95 3.36
CA ILE A 66 6.69 -3.52 2.92
C ILE A 66 6.64 -3.10 1.46
N TYR A 67 6.00 -3.91 0.61
CA TYR A 67 5.78 -3.58 -0.80
C TYR A 67 5.08 -2.23 -0.96
N LEU A 68 4.00 -1.99 -0.22
CA LEU A 68 3.26 -0.73 -0.21
C LEU A 68 4.16 0.46 0.17
N GLY A 69 4.99 0.28 1.20
CA GLY A 69 5.92 1.32 1.64
C GLY A 69 6.94 1.69 0.57
N VAL A 70 7.38 0.73 -0.25
CA VAL A 70 8.25 0.98 -1.43
C VAL A 70 7.46 1.62 -2.56
N THR A 71 6.28 1.09 -2.90
CA THR A 71 5.45 1.63 -3.99
C THR A 71 5.04 3.06 -3.76
N ARG A 72 4.93 3.49 -2.49
CA ARG A 72 4.64 4.87 -2.10
C ARG A 72 5.64 5.89 -2.65
N TRP A 73 6.84 5.46 -3.03
CA TRP A 73 7.86 6.30 -3.68
C TRP A 73 7.78 6.31 -5.21
N LEU A 74 7.11 5.32 -5.79
CA LEU A 74 7.01 5.10 -7.23
C LEU A 74 5.68 5.57 -7.81
N VAL A 75 4.63 5.62 -7.00
CA VAL A 75 3.26 5.91 -7.41
C VAL A 75 2.82 7.28 -6.89
N ASP A 76 2.24 8.09 -7.77
CA ASP A 76 1.67 9.39 -7.45
C ASP A 76 0.48 9.24 -6.49
N SER A 77 0.35 10.18 -5.55
CA SER A 77 -0.71 10.16 -4.53
C SER A 77 -2.12 10.18 -5.11
N LYS A 78 -2.29 10.73 -6.32
CA LYS A 78 -3.56 10.70 -7.07
C LYS A 78 -3.97 9.29 -7.46
N ILE A 79 -3.01 8.40 -7.74
CA ILE A 79 -3.25 7.00 -8.12
C ILE A 79 -3.31 6.12 -6.86
N MET A 80 -2.48 6.39 -5.86
CA MET A 80 -2.57 5.73 -4.55
C MET A 80 -3.93 5.94 -3.88
N GLY A 81 -4.56 7.09 -4.11
CA GLY A 81 -5.91 7.40 -3.62
C GLY A 81 -5.97 7.35 -2.09
N VAL A 82 -6.88 6.52 -1.56
CA VAL A 82 -7.11 6.36 -0.10
C VAL A 82 -5.89 5.84 0.67
N LEU A 83 -4.91 5.25 -0.02
CA LEU A 83 -3.67 4.75 0.59
C LEU A 83 -2.65 5.88 0.87
N ALA A 84 -2.90 7.10 0.37
CA ALA A 84 -2.07 8.28 0.61
C ALA A 84 -2.73 9.20 1.65
N VAL A 85 -2.56 8.88 2.94
CA VAL A 85 -3.25 9.57 4.05
C VAL A 85 -2.42 10.70 4.65
N ARG A 86 -1.13 10.46 4.92
CA ARG A 86 -0.21 11.46 5.50
C ARG A 86 0.90 11.78 4.48
N SER A 87 2.07 12.18 4.96
CA SER A 87 3.23 12.40 4.11
C SER A 87 3.75 11.07 3.61
N ARG A 88 4.24 11.05 2.36
CA ARG A 88 4.88 9.88 1.77
C ARG A 88 5.90 9.20 2.69
N LYS A 89 6.73 9.97 3.38
CA LYS A 89 7.75 9.44 4.31
C LYS A 89 7.12 8.71 5.49
N PHE A 90 6.12 9.32 6.12
CA PHE A 90 5.44 8.71 7.27
C PHE A 90 4.70 7.43 6.86
N ASP A 91 3.89 7.48 5.80
CA ASP A 91 3.15 6.32 5.28
C ASP A 91 4.11 5.15 4.99
N SER A 92 5.23 5.44 4.32
CA SER A 92 6.26 4.46 3.96
C SER A 92 6.95 3.86 5.18
N SER A 93 7.44 4.68 6.11
CA SER A 93 8.07 4.20 7.34
C SER A 93 7.11 3.36 8.18
N PHE A 94 5.87 3.80 8.33
CA PHE A 94 4.86 3.09 9.12
C PHE A 94 4.56 1.71 8.56
N THR A 95 4.28 1.62 7.25
CA THR A 95 3.93 0.36 6.59
C THR A 95 5.12 -0.60 6.53
N ILE A 96 6.34 -0.11 6.33
CA ILE A 96 7.55 -0.95 6.37
C ILE A 96 7.79 -1.49 7.78
N ILE A 97 7.72 -0.65 8.82
CA ILE A 97 7.93 -1.08 10.21
C ILE A 97 6.87 -2.11 10.61
N LEU A 98 5.60 -1.85 10.29
CA LEU A 98 4.51 -2.78 10.59
C LEU A 98 4.68 -4.09 9.82
N GLY A 99 5.01 -4.04 8.53
CA GLY A 99 5.27 -5.23 7.72
C GLY A 99 6.44 -6.05 8.26
N MET A 100 7.54 -5.40 8.66
CA MET A 100 8.68 -6.06 9.29
C MET A 100 8.31 -6.70 10.63
N ALA A 101 7.51 -6.03 11.47
CA ALA A 101 7.02 -6.59 12.72
C ALA A 101 6.14 -7.83 12.49
N MET A 102 5.29 -7.81 11.47
CA MET A 102 4.48 -8.95 11.09
C MET A 102 5.33 -10.12 10.57
N LEU A 103 6.34 -9.84 9.73
CA LEU A 103 7.27 -10.87 9.27
C LEU A 103 8.04 -11.48 10.44
N TRP A 104 8.54 -10.65 11.36
CA TRP A 104 9.21 -11.10 12.58
C TRP A 104 8.32 -12.05 13.39
N LEU A 105 7.09 -11.64 13.69
CA LEU A 105 6.12 -12.46 14.43
C LEU A 105 5.80 -13.79 13.74
N ALA A 106 5.60 -13.75 12.42
CA ALA A 106 5.26 -14.95 11.67
C ALA A 106 6.43 -15.94 11.59
N LEU A 107 7.67 -15.44 11.49
CA LEU A 107 8.86 -16.25 11.37
C LEU A 107 9.44 -16.70 12.72
N SER A 108 9.14 -15.98 13.80
CA SER A 108 9.61 -16.34 15.15
C SER A 108 8.85 -17.50 15.78
N VAL A 109 7.68 -17.86 15.26
CA VAL A 109 6.85 -18.95 15.78
C VAL A 109 7.19 -20.23 15.03
N ASP A 110 7.66 -21.24 15.77
CA ASP A 110 7.96 -22.54 15.20
C ASP A 110 6.71 -23.20 14.59
N PRO A 111 6.84 -23.83 13.41
CA PRO A 111 5.75 -24.59 12.82
C PRO A 111 5.46 -25.83 13.65
N LEU A 112 4.39 -25.78 14.44
CA LEU A 112 3.76 -26.98 14.99
C LEU A 112 3.04 -27.72 13.86
N GLY A 113 3.79 -28.52 13.08
CA GLY A 113 3.23 -29.47 12.11
C GLY A 113 2.56 -28.90 10.86
N SER A 114 3.10 -27.82 10.27
CA SER A 114 2.67 -27.27 8.96
C SER A 114 3.63 -27.55 7.83
#